data_AF-A0A2R6ECE9-F1
#
_entry.id   AF-A0A2R6ECE9-F1
#
_cell.length_a   1.000
_cell.length_b   1.000
_cell.length_c   1.000
_cell.angle_alpha   90.00
_cell.angle_beta   90.00
_cell.angle_gamma   90.00
#
_symmetry.space_group_name_H-M   'P 1'
#
loop_
_entity.id
_entity.type
_entity.pdbx_description
1 polymer ?
#
loop_
_entity_poly.entity_id
_entity_poly.type
_entity_poly.pdbx_seq_one_letter_code
_entity_poly.pdbx_strand_id
1 'polypeptide(L)'
;MATDESDLEPIEPETARELFLDHKANNCADSTVYNHRYHLNSFLEWCERNDVDNLNEISGRDVQAYRLWRKETSNINKVTMRVHMRTLRVFLKWA
;
A
#
# COMPACT_ATOMS: atom_id res chain seq x y z
N MET A 1 -7.13 -22.63 3.99
CA MET A 1 -8.44 -21.95 4.11
C MET A 1 -8.40 -20.79 3.14
N ALA A 2 -9.29 -20.78 2.16
CA ALA A 2 -9.53 -19.56 1.39
C ALA A 2 -10.34 -18.67 2.33
N THR A 3 -9.78 -17.53 2.73
CA THR A 3 -10.53 -16.48 3.42
C THR A 3 -11.55 -15.97 2.42
N ASP A 4 -12.84 -16.11 2.73
CA ASP A 4 -13.92 -15.58 1.90
C ASP A 4 -13.94 -14.05 2.08
N GLU A 5 -14.12 -13.28 1.01
CA GLU A 5 -14.17 -11.81 1.10
C GLU A 5 -15.29 -11.33 2.05
N SER A 6 -16.30 -12.17 2.30
CA SER A 6 -17.38 -11.91 3.26
C SER A 6 -16.96 -11.93 4.74
N ASP A 7 -15.76 -12.40 5.08
CA ASP A 7 -15.21 -12.38 6.44
C ASP A 7 -14.29 -11.15 6.70
N LEU A 8 -14.01 -10.34 5.67
CA LEU A 8 -13.13 -9.18 5.80
C LEU A 8 -13.92 -7.91 6.16
N GLU A 9 -13.55 -7.28 7.26
CA GLU A 9 -14.06 -5.95 7.61
C GLU A 9 -13.53 -4.91 6.61
N PRO A 10 -14.41 -4.09 5.98
CA PRO A 10 -13.99 -3.04 5.06
C PRO A 10 -13.06 -2.04 5.74
N ILE A 11 -12.03 -1.59 5.02
CA ILE A 11 -11.12 -0.57 5.53
C ILE A 11 -10.64 0.37 4.43
N GLU A 12 -10.77 1.67 4.73
CA GLU A 12 -10.27 2.76 3.90
C GLU A 12 -8.73 2.68 3.79
N PRO A 13 -8.15 2.86 2.59
CA PRO A 13 -6.70 2.81 2.38
C PRO A 13 -5.91 3.73 3.32
N GLU A 14 -6.41 4.95 3.57
CA GLU A 14 -5.78 5.89 4.48
C GLU A 14 -5.80 5.42 5.95
N THR A 15 -6.94 4.91 6.41
CA THR A 15 -7.09 4.36 7.77
C THR A 15 -6.17 3.17 7.97
N ALA A 16 -6.13 2.25 6.99
CA ALA A 16 -5.21 1.13 7.00
C ALA A 16 -3.74 1.58 7.04
N ARG A 17 -3.37 2.62 6.27
CA ARG A 17 -2.00 3.18 6.29
C ARG A 17 -1.62 3.62 7.70
N GLU A 18 -2.46 4.39 8.39
CA GLU A 18 -2.11 4.88 9.74
C GLU A 18 -1.96 3.72 10.73
N LEU A 19 -2.92 2.79 10.77
CA LEU A 19 -2.83 1.61 11.64
C LEU A 19 -1.57 0.76 11.35
N PHE A 20 -1.20 0.62 10.08
CA PHE A 20 0.03 -0.05 9.69
C PHE A 20 1.27 0.68 10.20
N LEU A 21 1.31 2.01 10.08
CA LEU A 21 2.45 2.82 10.52
C LEU A 21 2.57 2.83 12.05
N ASP A 22 1.47 2.86 12.78
CA ASP A 22 1.44 2.71 14.24
C ASP A 22 1.97 1.34 14.67
N HIS A 23 1.54 0.28 13.99
CA HIS A 23 2.09 -1.07 14.21
C HIS A 23 3.61 -1.11 13.93
N LYS A 24 4.09 -0.42 12.89
CA LYS A 24 5.53 -0.33 12.59
C LYS A 24 6.30 0.50 13.61
N ALA A 25 5.74 1.60 14.11
CA ALA A 25 6.40 2.45 15.10
C ALA A 25 6.75 1.70 16.39
N ASN A 26 5.97 0.70 16.78
CA ASN A 26 6.27 -0.15 17.94
C ASN A 26 7.47 -1.10 17.74
N ASN A 27 7.89 -1.35 16.49
CA ASN A 27 8.83 -2.43 16.17
C ASN A 27 10.00 -2.00 15.28
N CYS A 28 10.02 -0.77 14.80
CA CYS A 28 10.97 -0.29 13.80
C CYS A 28 11.47 1.12 14.17
N ALA A 29 12.65 1.47 13.66
CA ALA A 29 13.18 2.82 13.81
C ALA A 29 12.30 3.85 13.07
N ASP A 30 12.27 5.09 13.57
CA ASP A 30 11.48 6.19 12.99
C ASP A 30 11.77 6.41 11.50
N SER A 31 13.03 6.28 11.09
CA SER A 31 13.43 6.37 9.67
C SER A 31 12.78 5.30 8.79
N THR A 32 12.52 4.12 9.34
CA THR A 32 11.82 3.03 8.66
C THR A 32 10.34 3.36 8.52
N VAL A 33 9.70 3.84 9.59
CA VAL A 33 8.30 4.29 9.57
C VAL A 33 8.11 5.43 8.56
N TYR A 34 9.02 6.40 8.57
CA TYR A 34 9.04 7.51 7.61
C TYR A 34 9.12 7.02 6.16
N ASN A 35 10.04 6.09 5.87
CA ASN A 35 10.15 5.50 4.53
C ASN A 35 8.87 4.75 4.13
N HIS A 36 8.26 3.99 5.05
CA HIS A 36 6.98 3.33 4.79
C HIS A 36 5.88 4.34 4.44
N ARG A 37 5.74 5.42 5.21
CA ARG A 37 4.80 6.51 4.95
C ARG A 37 5.03 7.11 3.56
N TYR A 38 6.27 7.48 3.25
CA TYR A 38 6.63 8.04 1.95
C TYR A 38 6.28 7.11 0.77
N HIS A 39 6.58 5.81 0.89
CA HIS A 39 6.27 4.86 -0.17
C HIS A 39 4.77 4.66 -0.38
N LEU A 40 3.99 4.64 0.71
CA LEU A 40 2.54 4.40 0.69
C LEU A 40 1.74 5.64 0.26
N ASN A 41 2.26 6.86 0.40
CA ASN A 41 1.55 8.07 -0.02
C ASN A 41 1.09 8.02 -1.48
N SER A 42 1.95 7.59 -2.41
CA SER A 42 1.51 7.52 -3.81
C SER A 42 0.63 6.31 -4.11
N PHE A 43 0.57 5.32 -3.23
CA PHE A 43 -0.45 4.27 -3.34
C PHE A 43 -1.82 4.83 -2.97
N LEU A 44 -1.91 5.65 -1.92
CA LEU A 44 -3.16 6.33 -1.58
C LEU A 44 -3.60 7.32 -2.66
N GLU A 45 -2.68 8.09 -3.23
CA GLU A 45 -2.97 8.96 -4.38
C GLU A 45 -3.53 8.16 -5.56
N TRP A 46 -3.01 6.94 -5.78
CA TRP A 46 -3.54 6.05 -6.79
C TRP A 46 -4.94 5.53 -6.42
N CYS A 47 -5.18 5.14 -5.17
CA CYS A 47 -6.50 4.73 -4.69
C CYS A 47 -7.55 5.84 -4.90
N GLU A 48 -7.25 7.06 -4.44
CA GLU A 48 -8.12 8.24 -4.61
C GLU A 48 -8.45 8.49 -6.09
N ARG A 49 -7.46 8.37 -6.98
CA ARG A 49 -7.64 8.57 -8.41
C ARG A 49 -8.51 7.50 -9.09
N ASN A 50 -8.59 6.30 -8.52
CA ASN A 50 -9.33 5.17 -9.08
C ASN A 50 -10.59 4.85 -8.27
N ASP A 51 -11.01 5.77 -7.38
CA ASP A 51 -12.18 5.63 -6.52
C ASP A 51 -12.13 4.32 -5.70
N VAL A 52 -10.95 3.99 -5.17
CA VAL A 52 -10.75 2.83 -4.29
C VAL A 52 -10.82 3.29 -2.83
N ASP A 53 -11.98 3.08 -2.23
CA ASP A 53 -12.28 3.43 -0.83
C ASP A 53 -12.26 2.19 0.08
N ASN A 54 -12.12 0.99 -0.48
CA ASN A 54 -12.04 -0.25 0.31
C ASN A 54 -10.84 -1.10 -0.12
N LEU A 55 -9.91 -1.35 0.80
CA LEU A 55 -8.74 -2.20 0.51
C LEU A 55 -9.09 -3.64 0.14
N ASN A 56 -10.26 -4.14 0.56
CA ASN A 56 -10.69 -5.50 0.21
C ASN A 56 -10.91 -5.65 -1.31
N GLU A 57 -11.10 -4.55 -2.04
CA GLU A 57 -11.29 -4.55 -3.50
C GLU A 57 -9.95 -4.62 -4.26
N ILE A 58 -8.81 -4.49 -3.59
CA ILE A 58 -7.49 -4.53 -4.22
C ILE A 58 -7.15 -5.96 -4.64
N SER A 59 -7.20 -6.20 -5.95
CA SER A 59 -6.73 -7.45 -6.55
C SER A 59 -5.26 -7.38 -6.96
N GLY A 60 -4.70 -8.53 -7.35
CA GLY A 60 -3.38 -8.59 -7.96
C GLY A 60 -3.26 -7.80 -9.27
N ARG A 61 -4.37 -7.57 -9.99
CA ARG A 61 -4.39 -6.76 -11.22
C ARG A 61 -4.27 -5.28 -10.89
N ASP A 62 -4.88 -4.84 -9.79
CA ASP A 62 -4.81 -3.46 -9.30
C ASP A 62 -3.40 -3.12 -8.83
N VAL A 63 -2.73 -4.04 -8.15
CA VAL A 63 -1.30 -3.90 -7.80
C VAL A 63 -0.43 -3.74 -9.05
N GLN A 64 -0.74 -4.46 -10.13
CA GLN A 64 -0.02 -4.31 -11.39
C GLN A 64 -0.36 -3.00 -12.10
N ALA A 65 -1.61 -2.52 -12.03
CA ALA A 65 -2.03 -1.23 -12.55
C ALA A 65 -1.32 -0.08 -11.80
N TYR A 66 -1.31 -0.10 -10.46
CA TYR A 66 -0.54 0.82 -9.64
C TYR A 66 0.94 0.85 -10.02
N ARG A 67 1.56 -0.32 -10.21
CA ARG A 67 2.97 -0.41 -10.60
C ARG A 67 3.25 0.27 -11.95
N LEU A 68 2.36 0.10 -12.93
CA LEU A 68 2.47 0.74 -14.24
C LEU A 68 2.28 2.25 -14.13
N TRP A 69 1.22 2.67 -13.46
CA TRP A 69 0.94 4.08 -13.18
C TRP A 69 2.14 4.76 -12.52
N ARG A 70 2.71 4.16 -11.47
CA ARG A 70 3.85 4.72 -10.75
C ARG A 70 5.09 4.86 -11.62
N LYS A 71 5.28 3.96 -12.59
CA LYS A 71 6.39 4.01 -13.55
C LYS A 71 6.20 5.17 -14.55
N GLU A 72 4.97 5.48 -14.91
CA GLU A 72 4.64 6.53 -15.87
C GLU A 72 4.62 7.92 -15.22
N THR A 73 4.15 8.02 -13.98
CA THR A 73 3.99 9.30 -13.26
C THR A 73 5.23 9.73 -12.48
N SER A 74 6.20 8.83 -12.26
CA SER A 74 7.40 9.16 -11.48
C SER A 74 8.69 8.73 -12.19
N ASN A 75 9.70 9.60 -12.15
CA ASN A 75 11.02 9.33 -12.72
C ASN A 75 11.91 8.54 -11.74
N ILE A 76 11.36 7.49 -11.10
CA ILE A 76 12.12 6.67 -10.15
C ILE A 76 12.82 5.51 -10.87
N ASN A 77 14.04 5.21 -10.43
CA ASN A 77 14.80 4.10 -10.99
C ASN A 77 14.18 2.73 -10.58
N LYS A 78 14.62 1.66 -11.25
CA LYS A 78 14.13 0.29 -11.01
C LYS A 78 14.35 -0.21 -9.58
N VAL A 79 15.41 0.23 -8.91
CA VAL A 79 15.73 -0.18 -7.53
C VAL A 79 14.76 0.48 -6.56
N THR A 80 14.55 1.79 -6.68
CA THR A 80 13.56 2.54 -5.89
C THR A 80 12.15 1.97 -6.09
N MET A 81 11.74 1.72 -7.34
CA MET A 81 10.46 1.09 -7.62
C MET A 81 10.31 -0.26 -6.90
N ARG A 82 11.35 -1.10 -6.89
CA ARG A 82 11.33 -2.39 -6.18
C ARG A 82 11.12 -2.21 -4.68
N VAL A 83 11.73 -1.20 -4.06
CA VAL A 83 11.55 -0.90 -2.62
C VAL A 83 10.12 -0.45 -2.32
N HIS A 84 9.54 0.40 -3.17
CA HIS A 84 8.15 0.81 -3.04
C HIS A 84 7.20 -0.39 -3.14
N MET A 85 7.39 -1.26 -4.14
CA MET A 85 6.56 -2.47 -4.31
C MET A 85 6.74 -3.46 -3.16
N ARG A 86 7.94 -3.56 -2.56
CA ARG A 86 8.16 -4.37 -1.36
C ARG A 86 7.39 -3.81 -0.17
N THR A 87 7.38 -2.49 -0.01
CA THR A 87 6.60 -1.81 1.04
C THR A 87 5.12 -2.08 0.86
N LEU A 88 4.59 -1.88 -0.35
CA LEU A 88 3.19 -2.16 -0.66
C LEU A 88 2.82 -3.62 -0.36
N ARG A 89 3.67 -4.58 -0.76
CA ARG A 89 3.42 -6.00 -0.47
C ARG A 89 3.35 -6.29 1.04
N VAL A 90 4.18 -5.65 1.86
CA VAL A 90 4.14 -5.86 3.31
C VAL A 90 2.90 -5.20 3.93
N PHE A 91 2.50 -4.05 3.39
CA PHE A 91 1.28 -3.36 3.78
C PHE A 91 0.02 -4.18 3.48
N LEU A 92 -0.18 -4.61 2.23
CA LEU A 92 -1.34 -5.42 1.80
C LEU A 92 -1.38 -6.84 2.37
N LYS A 93 -0.29 -7.29 3.03
CA LYS A 93 -0.28 -8.56 3.76
C LYS A 93 -0.65 -8.40 5.23
N TRP A 94 -0.55 -7.16 5.73
CA TRP A 94 -0.87 -6.81 7.09
C TRP A 94 -2.33 -6.37 7.20
N ALA A 95 -2.80 -5.59 6.22
CA ALA A 95 -4.22 -5.32 6.00
C ALA A 95 -4.92 -6.62 5.59
#